data_AF-A0A425WJF4-F1
#
_entry.id   AF-A0A425WJF4-F1
#
_cell.length_a   1.000
_cell.length_b   1.000
_cell.length_c   1.000
_cell.angle_alpha   90.00
_cell.angle_beta   90.00
_cell.angle_gamma   90.00
#
_symmetry.space_group_name_H-M   'P 1'
#
loop_
_entity.id
_entity.type
_entity.pdbx_description
1 polymer ?
#
loop_
_entity_poly.entity_id
_entity_poly.type
_entity_poly.pdbx_seq_one_letter_code
_entity_poly.pdbx_strand_id
1 'polypeptide(L)'
;MLKSCADTRKRKERYAHAGKVVSRGSALFGKQEALQKGGARKRYEELISQNELPFACDIVDEMLAQAYSCTDVDAIRDAIERIVEVCHGTKDRHFARVARLVEGHMEGIVAHARHRISSGRVEGTNCMIKMLRRAG
;
A
#
# COMPACT_ATOMS: atom_id res chain seq x y z
N MET A 1 5.12 -12.87 2.99
CA MET A 1 6.22 -13.42 3.84
C MET A 1 7.52 -13.50 3.02
N LEU A 2 8.53 -12.69 3.34
CA LEU A 2 9.87 -12.80 2.71
C LEU A 2 10.57 -14.06 3.22
N LYS A 3 10.83 -15.04 2.34
CA LYS A 3 11.44 -16.32 2.73
C LYS A 3 12.93 -16.24 3.14
N SER A 4 13.58 -15.06 3.05
CA SER A 4 14.97 -14.84 3.50
C SER A 4 15.36 -13.35 3.61
N CYS A 5 16.24 -13.00 4.55
CA CYS A 5 16.76 -11.64 4.75
C CYS A 5 17.68 -11.16 3.59
N ALA A 6 17.97 -9.85 3.54
CA ALA A 6 18.74 -9.22 2.47
C ALA A 6 20.16 -9.80 2.32
N ASP A 7 20.86 -10.05 3.43
CA ASP A 7 22.22 -10.60 3.41
C ASP A 7 22.26 -12.04 2.90
N THR A 8 21.24 -12.83 3.24
CA THR A 8 21.08 -14.17 2.69
C THR A 8 20.89 -14.13 1.18
N ARG A 9 20.16 -13.14 0.66
CA ARG A 9 19.96 -12.94 -0.78
C ARG A 9 21.26 -12.50 -1.47
N LYS A 10 22.02 -11.56 -0.90
CA LYS A 10 23.34 -11.16 -1.42
C LYS A 10 24.31 -12.34 -1.48
N ARG A 11 24.31 -13.21 -0.47
CA ARG A 11 25.12 -14.44 -0.45
C ARG A 11 24.69 -15.43 -1.53
N LYS A 12 23.39 -15.61 -1.76
CA LYS A 12 22.86 -16.47 -2.83
C LYS A 12 23.20 -15.94 -4.23
N GLU A 13 23.18 -14.64 -4.44
CA GLU A 13 23.64 -14.03 -5.71
C GLU A 13 25.13 -14.31 -5.96
N ARG A 14 25.98 -14.17 -4.92
CA ARG A 14 27.42 -14.53 -5.03
C ARG A 14 27.63 -16.00 -5.39
N TYR A 15 26.85 -16.90 -4.79
CA TYR A 15 26.90 -18.32 -5.11
C TYR A 15 26.35 -18.64 -6.50
N ALA A 16 25.34 -17.92 -6.98
CA ALA A 16 24.85 -18.05 -8.34
C ALA A 16 25.91 -17.61 -9.35
N HIS A 17 26.57 -16.48 -9.11
CA HIS A 17 27.65 -15.99 -9.96
C HIS A 17 28.85 -16.94 -9.98
N ALA A 18 29.14 -17.59 -8.87
CA ALA A 18 30.18 -18.62 -8.76
C ALA A 18 29.75 -20.00 -9.30
N GLY A 19 28.55 -20.15 -9.87
CA GLY A 19 28.06 -21.44 -10.38
C GLY A 19 27.94 -22.52 -9.32
N LYS A 20 27.70 -22.15 -8.05
CA LYS A 20 27.73 -23.10 -6.94
C LYS A 20 26.62 -24.15 -7.07
N VAL A 21 26.99 -25.41 -6.92
CA VAL A 21 26.05 -26.53 -6.89
C VAL A 21 25.25 -26.51 -5.58
N VAL A 22 23.93 -26.52 -5.69
CA VAL A 22 23.00 -26.55 -4.56
C VAL A 22 22.51 -27.98 -4.30
N SER A 23 22.38 -28.78 -5.36
CA SER A 23 22.06 -30.20 -5.25
C SER A 23 22.87 -30.98 -6.27
N ARG A 24 23.64 -31.96 -5.80
CA ARG A 24 24.36 -32.87 -6.69
C ARG A 24 23.40 -33.76 -7.45
N GLY A 25 23.71 -34.02 -8.71
CA GLY A 25 22.98 -35.00 -9.50
C GLY A 25 23.19 -36.44 -9.00
N SER A 26 22.31 -37.34 -9.40
CA SER A 26 22.47 -38.79 -9.19
C SER A 26 21.95 -39.53 -10.40
N ALA A 27 22.83 -40.31 -11.04
CA ALA A 27 22.46 -41.19 -12.16
C ALA A 27 21.48 -42.28 -11.72
N LEU A 28 21.62 -42.77 -10.49
CA LEU A 28 20.77 -43.83 -9.92
C LEU A 28 19.30 -43.40 -9.79
N PHE A 29 19.05 -42.10 -9.64
CA PHE A 29 17.70 -41.52 -9.49
C PHE A 29 17.32 -40.59 -10.65
N GLY A 30 18.09 -40.56 -11.74
CA GLY A 30 17.85 -39.65 -12.88
C GLY A 30 17.86 -38.16 -12.51
N LYS A 31 18.48 -37.80 -11.38
CA LYS A 31 18.41 -36.45 -10.82
C LYS A 31 19.50 -35.59 -11.44
N GLN A 32 19.12 -34.50 -12.09
CA GLN A 32 20.06 -33.52 -12.62
C GLN A 32 20.69 -32.67 -11.51
N GLU A 33 21.92 -32.23 -11.76
CA GLU A 33 22.61 -31.28 -10.89
C GLU A 33 21.91 -29.92 -10.93
N ALA A 34 21.62 -29.37 -9.75
CA ALA A 34 20.96 -28.08 -9.61
C ALA A 34 21.97 -27.03 -9.17
N LEU A 35 22.23 -26.06 -10.04
CA LEU A 35 23.05 -24.88 -9.73
C LEU A 35 22.24 -23.82 -8.99
N GLN A 36 22.93 -23.00 -8.21
CA GLN A 36 22.35 -21.85 -7.55
C GLN A 36 21.85 -20.86 -8.60
N LYS A 37 20.55 -20.58 -8.58
CA LYS A 37 19.94 -19.55 -9.44
C LYS A 37 20.12 -18.17 -8.83
N GLY A 38 20.49 -17.20 -9.67
CA GLY A 38 20.57 -15.78 -9.35
C GLY A 38 19.31 -15.02 -9.73
N GLY A 39 19.33 -13.70 -9.57
CA GLY A 39 18.24 -12.79 -9.96
C GLY A 39 17.09 -12.66 -8.96
N ALA A 40 17.11 -13.43 -7.87
CA ALA A 40 16.12 -13.32 -6.81
C ALA A 40 16.15 -11.93 -6.15
N ARG A 41 17.35 -11.36 -5.93
CA ARG A 41 17.48 -10.04 -5.32
C ARG A 41 16.82 -8.96 -6.17
N LYS A 42 17.15 -8.91 -7.46
CA LYS A 42 16.60 -7.94 -8.41
C LYS A 42 15.08 -8.02 -8.48
N ARG A 43 14.54 -9.24 -8.59
CA ARG A 43 13.09 -9.45 -8.57
C ARG A 43 12.43 -8.94 -7.29
N TYR A 44 13.08 -9.09 -6.13
CA TYR A 44 12.54 -8.55 -4.89
C TYR A 44 12.59 -7.02 -4.85
N GLU A 45 13.68 -6.41 -5.31
CA GLU A 45 13.81 -4.95 -5.41
C GLU A 45 12.72 -4.38 -6.34
N GLU A 46 12.50 -5.02 -7.49
CA GLU A 46 11.41 -4.68 -8.42
C GLU A 46 10.03 -4.81 -7.77
N LEU A 47 9.77 -5.92 -7.06
CA LEU A 47 8.50 -6.11 -6.36
C LEU A 47 8.27 -5.06 -5.27
N ILE A 48 9.29 -4.74 -4.46
CA ILE A 48 9.18 -3.71 -3.44
C ILE A 48 8.82 -2.38 -4.10
N SER A 49 9.57 -1.99 -5.13
CA SER A 49 9.33 -0.74 -5.88
C SER A 49 7.91 -0.69 -6.49
N GLN A 50 7.43 -1.79 -7.08
CA GLN A 50 6.07 -1.86 -7.62
C GLN A 50 4.97 -1.73 -6.56
N ASN A 51 5.27 -2.09 -5.30
CA ASN A 51 4.31 -2.06 -4.21
C ASN A 51 4.40 -0.81 -3.33
N GLU A 52 5.35 0.10 -3.57
CA GLU A 52 5.50 1.33 -2.77
C GLU A 52 4.23 2.20 -2.81
N LEU A 53 3.65 2.43 -4.00
CA LEU A 53 2.44 3.24 -4.15
C LEU A 53 1.19 2.58 -3.57
N PRO A 54 0.86 1.31 -3.89
CA PRO A 54 -0.26 0.61 -3.23
C PRO A 54 -0.14 0.60 -1.71
N PHE A 55 1.08 0.39 -1.18
CA PHE A 55 1.31 0.39 0.26
C PHE A 55 1.07 1.78 0.87
N ALA A 56 1.50 2.85 0.21
CA ALA A 56 1.18 4.21 0.63
C ALA A 56 -0.34 4.47 0.60
N CYS A 57 -1.07 3.89 -0.36
CA CYS A 57 -2.53 4.02 -0.41
C CYS A 57 -3.16 3.35 0.82
N ASP A 58 -2.76 2.13 1.13
CA ASP A 58 -3.28 1.39 2.30
C ASP A 58 -3.00 2.14 3.60
N ILE A 59 -1.82 2.74 3.74
CA ILE A 59 -1.48 3.57 4.91
C ILE A 59 -2.41 4.78 5.01
N VAL A 60 -2.56 5.54 3.93
CA VAL A 60 -3.38 6.77 3.93
C VAL A 60 -4.86 6.44 4.17
N ASP A 61 -5.36 5.34 3.60
CA ASP A 61 -6.74 4.89 3.80
C ASP A 61 -7.00 4.51 5.27
N GLU A 62 -6.09 3.76 5.88
CA GLU A 62 -6.16 3.39 7.29
C GLU A 62 -6.08 4.63 8.21
N MET A 63 -5.19 5.57 7.90
CA MET A 63 -5.09 6.83 8.65
C MET A 63 -6.38 7.66 8.54
N LEU A 64 -7.00 7.73 7.36
CA LEU A 64 -8.27 8.41 7.17
C LEU A 64 -9.38 7.71 7.98
N ALA A 65 -9.48 6.38 7.90
CA ALA A 65 -10.46 5.62 8.67
C ALA A 65 -10.33 5.87 10.18
N GLN A 66 -9.09 5.93 10.69
CA GLN A 66 -8.81 6.26 12.08
C GLN A 66 -9.21 7.71 12.41
N ALA A 67 -8.85 8.68 11.58
CA ALA A 67 -9.20 10.08 11.79
C ALA A 67 -10.72 10.29 11.88
N TYR A 68 -11.50 9.67 11.00
CA TYR A 68 -12.97 9.75 11.01
C TYR A 68 -13.63 8.98 12.17
N SER A 69 -12.88 8.12 12.87
CA SER A 69 -13.36 7.46 14.08
C SER A 69 -13.27 8.36 15.33
N CYS A 70 -12.45 9.42 15.29
CA CYS A 70 -12.25 10.37 16.37
C CYS A 70 -13.53 11.16 16.67
N THR A 71 -13.77 11.43 17.96
CA THR A 71 -14.85 12.31 18.43
C THR A 71 -14.35 13.66 18.92
N ASP A 72 -13.03 13.77 19.09
CA ASP A 72 -12.39 15.00 19.51
C ASP A 72 -11.97 15.84 18.29
N VAL A 73 -12.25 17.14 18.38
CA VAL A 73 -12.13 18.12 17.30
C VAL A 73 -10.67 18.43 17.00
N ASP A 74 -9.84 18.52 18.04
CA ASP A 74 -8.43 18.83 17.90
C ASP A 74 -7.68 17.57 17.44
N ALA A 75 -8.01 16.40 18.00
CA ALA A 75 -7.44 15.12 17.58
C ALA A 75 -7.69 14.79 16.09
N ILE A 76 -8.90 15.04 15.57
CA ILE A 76 -9.16 14.83 14.13
C ILE A 76 -8.36 15.82 13.28
N ARG A 77 -8.22 17.08 13.70
CA ARG A 77 -7.43 18.09 12.98
C ARG A 77 -5.97 17.66 12.88
N ASP A 78 -5.36 17.29 14.01
CA ASP A 78 -3.98 16.80 14.07
C ASP A 78 -3.78 15.53 13.21
N ALA A 79 -4.76 14.62 13.23
CA ALA A 79 -4.72 13.41 12.41
C ALA A 79 -4.74 13.73 10.91
N ILE A 80 -5.61 14.66 10.49
CA ILE A 80 -5.68 15.11 9.10
C ILE A 80 -4.40 15.82 8.67
N GLU A 81 -3.83 16.69 9.51
CA GLU A 81 -2.55 17.35 9.23
C GLU A 81 -1.43 16.33 9.03
N ARG A 82 -1.38 15.28 9.86
CA ARG A 82 -0.42 14.17 9.67
C ARG A 82 -0.65 13.41 8.36
N ILE A 83 -1.90 13.21 7.93
CA ILE A 83 -2.21 12.55 6.64
C ILE A 83 -1.67 13.39 5.48
N VAL A 84 -1.82 14.70 5.57
CA VAL A 84 -1.30 15.65 4.58
C VAL A 84 0.22 15.56 4.48
N GLU A 85 0.93 15.54 5.61
CA GLU A 85 2.38 15.36 5.65
C GLU A 85 2.81 14.05 4.98
N VAL A 86 2.15 12.93 5.33
CA VAL A 86 2.42 11.62 4.72
C VAL A 86 2.19 11.66 3.21
N CYS A 87 1.07 12.23 2.76
CA CYS A 87 0.75 12.38 1.34
C CYS A 87 1.83 13.19 0.61
N HIS A 88 2.28 14.32 1.15
CA HIS A 88 3.35 15.11 0.55
C HIS A 88 4.71 14.38 0.56
N GLY A 89 4.98 13.59 1.59
CA GLY A 89 6.19 12.76 1.70
C GLY A 89 6.36 11.74 0.58
N THR A 90 5.26 11.26 -0.01
CA THR A 90 5.29 10.33 -1.15
C THR A 90 5.87 10.95 -2.44
N LYS A 91 5.84 12.29 -2.57
CA LYS A 91 6.18 13.05 -3.79
C LYS A 91 5.37 12.65 -5.04
N ASP A 92 4.29 11.89 -4.87
CA ASP A 92 3.41 11.49 -5.95
C ASP A 92 2.30 12.52 -6.17
N ARG A 93 1.94 12.74 -7.44
CA ARG A 93 0.96 13.76 -7.83
C ARG A 93 -0.46 13.47 -7.36
N HIS A 94 -0.82 12.19 -7.22
CA HIS A 94 -2.14 11.77 -6.79
C HIS A 94 -2.28 11.99 -5.29
N PHE A 95 -1.27 11.59 -4.50
CA PHE A 95 -1.23 11.90 -3.07
C PHE A 95 -1.18 13.42 -2.81
N ALA A 96 -0.43 14.19 -3.59
CA ALA A 96 -0.45 15.65 -3.49
C ALA A 96 -1.85 16.24 -3.76
N ARG A 97 -2.64 15.61 -4.63
CA ARG A 97 -4.03 16.00 -4.86
C ARG A 97 -4.94 15.63 -3.69
N VAL A 98 -4.72 14.47 -3.08
CA VAL A 98 -5.42 14.07 -1.85
C VAL A 98 -5.13 15.05 -0.72
N ALA A 99 -3.87 15.40 -0.48
CA ALA A 99 -3.49 16.39 0.52
C ALA A 99 -4.26 17.70 0.35
N ARG A 100 -4.21 18.31 -0.85
CA ARG A 100 -4.96 19.54 -1.15
C ARG A 100 -6.47 19.41 -0.96
N LEU A 101 -7.05 18.24 -1.29
CA LEU A 101 -8.48 18.00 -1.12
C LEU A 101 -8.85 18.01 0.36
N VAL A 102 -8.08 17.29 1.17
CA VAL A 102 -8.38 17.12 2.59
C VAL A 102 -8.11 18.43 3.35
N GLU A 103 -7.02 19.14 3.06
CA GLU A 103 -6.74 20.48 3.59
C GLU A 103 -7.87 21.46 3.26
N GLY A 104 -8.29 21.53 1.98
CA GLY A 104 -9.34 22.44 1.54
C GLY A 104 -10.71 22.19 2.18
N HIS A 105 -10.92 20.99 2.74
CA HIS A 105 -12.15 20.60 3.41
C HIS A 105 -12.01 20.42 4.93
N MET A 106 -10.89 20.84 5.52
CA MET A 106 -10.57 20.64 6.94
C MET A 106 -11.75 20.97 7.87
N GLU A 107 -12.37 22.15 7.71
CA GLU A 107 -13.48 22.57 8.58
C GLU A 107 -14.71 21.66 8.47
N GLY A 108 -15.01 21.13 7.27
CA GLY A 108 -16.09 20.17 7.09
C GLY A 108 -15.77 18.81 7.71
N ILE A 109 -14.50 18.40 7.68
CA ILE A 109 -14.02 17.16 8.29
C ILE A 109 -14.07 17.26 9.81
N VAL A 110 -13.55 18.36 10.37
CA VAL A 110 -13.58 18.61 11.81
C VAL A 110 -15.03 18.71 12.33
N ALA A 111 -15.94 19.28 11.54
CA ALA A 111 -17.36 19.31 11.88
C ALA A 111 -17.99 17.90 12.01
N HIS A 112 -17.47 16.89 11.28
CA HIS A 112 -17.91 15.49 11.41
C HIS A 112 -17.67 14.93 12.82
N ALA A 113 -16.58 15.31 13.48
CA ALA A 113 -16.30 14.89 14.85
C ALA A 113 -17.36 15.41 15.84
N ARG A 114 -17.87 16.63 15.61
CA ARG A 114 -18.93 17.24 16.45
C ARG A 114 -20.31 16.69 16.14
N HIS A 115 -20.59 16.52 14.85
CA HIS A 115 -21.88 16.09 14.35
C HIS A 115 -21.60 14.87 13.49
N ARG A 116 -21.73 13.68 14.07
CA ARG A 116 -21.55 12.40 13.36
C ARG A 116 -22.62 12.26 12.27
N ILE A 117 -22.41 12.93 11.15
CA ILE A 117 -23.30 12.94 9.99
C ILE A 117 -22.91 11.73 9.15
N SER A 118 -23.82 10.76 9.01
CA SER A 118 -23.61 9.60 8.16
C SER A 118 -23.93 9.91 6.69
N SER A 119 -23.18 9.30 5.78
CA SER A 119 -23.40 9.41 4.32
C SER A 119 -24.51 8.51 3.79
N GLY A 120 -25.00 7.55 4.59
CA GLY A 120 -25.83 6.43 4.11
C GLY A 120 -27.12 6.85 3.38
N ARG A 121 -27.78 7.93 3.81
CA ARG A 121 -28.97 8.43 3.09
C ARG A 121 -28.61 8.98 1.70
N VAL A 122 -27.53 9.75 1.62
CA VAL A 122 -27.03 10.34 0.37
C VAL A 122 -26.54 9.25 -0.58
N GLU A 123 -25.82 8.27 -0.07
CA GLU A 123 -25.34 7.11 -0.82
C GLU A 123 -26.51 6.25 -1.36
N GLY A 124 -27.53 6.00 -0.54
CA GLY A 124 -28.74 5.28 -0.95
C GLY A 124 -29.46 5.97 -2.11
N THR A 125 -29.64 7.30 -2.02
CA THR A 125 -30.22 8.09 -3.11
C THR A 125 -29.35 8.05 -4.36
N ASN A 126 -28.02 8.17 -4.24
CA ASN A 126 -27.10 8.07 -5.36
C ASN A 126 -27.17 6.69 -6.04
N CYS A 127 -27.30 5.61 -5.26
CA CYS A 127 -27.47 4.27 -5.78
C CYS A 127 -28.79 4.15 -6.56
N MET A 128 -29.89 4.67 -6.01
CA MET A 128 -31.19 4.68 -6.68
C MET A 128 -31.15 5.43 -8.01
N ILE A 129 -30.56 6.63 -8.05
CA ILE A 129 -30.39 7.42 -9.29
C ILE A 129 -29.58 6.62 -10.32
N LYS A 130 -28.48 5.98 -9.90
CA LYS A 130 -27.65 5.16 -10.79
C LYS A 130 -28.42 3.96 -11.35
N MET A 131 -29.27 3.31 -10.54
CA MET A 131 -30.10 2.20 -11.01
C MET A 131 -31.13 2.67 -12.04
N LEU A 132 -31.85 3.76 -11.76
CA LEU A 132 -32.84 4.32 -12.68
C LEU A 132 -32.21 4.71 -14.03
N ARG A 133 -31.01 5.29 -14.03
CA ARG A 133 -30.26 5.63 -15.25
C ARG A 133 -29.78 4.44 -16.08
N ARG A 134 -29.70 3.23 -15.52
CA ARG A 134 -29.27 2.01 -16.23
C ARG A 134 -30.46 1.23 -16.80
N ALA A 135 -31.66 1.48 -16.29
CA ALA A 135 -32.88 0.78 -16.66
C ALA A 135 -33.62 1.42 -17.85
N GLY A 136 -33.27 2.66 -18.21
CA GLY A 136 -33.66 3.33 -19.46
C GLY A 136 -32.48 3.44 -20.40
#